data_AF-A0A973CMV2-F1
#
_entry.id   AF-A0A973CMV2-F1
#
_cell.length_a   1.000
_cell.length_b   1.000
_cell.length_c   1.000
_cell.angle_alpha   90.00
_cell.angle_beta   90.00
_cell.angle_gamma   90.00
#
_symmetry.space_group_name_H-M   'P 1'
#
loop_
_entity.id
_entity.type
_entity.pdbx_description
1 polymer ?
#
loop_
_entity_poly.entity_id
_entity_poly.type
_entity_poly.pdbx_seq_one_letter_code
_entity_poly.pdbx_strand_id
1 'polypeptide(L)'
;MTIEVYEATLTAWKGIAFLLAGTLSFIILFIVLRFAAHKCKDDEAVVDTEHWGSFEELEIIKIIEETDTIKSFRLKRPENKTMPAFYAGQFLSVQIGNSEDKVFRSYSISSSAINLD
;
A
#
# COMPACT_ATOMS: atom_id res chain seq x y z
N MET A 1 56.75 -13.29 26.32
CA MET A 1 56.43 -12.88 24.94
C MET A 1 55.46 -13.84 24.24
N THR A 2 55.56 -15.16 24.42
CA THR A 2 54.67 -16.15 23.77
C THR A 2 53.24 -16.21 24.32
N ILE A 3 53.04 -15.94 25.63
CA ILE A 3 51.72 -16.01 26.28
C ILE A 3 50.82 -14.82 25.90
N GLU A 4 51.39 -13.61 25.82
CA GLU A 4 50.64 -12.39 25.45
C GLU A 4 50.13 -12.43 24.00
N VAL A 5 50.88 -13.05 23.08
CA VAL A 5 50.45 -13.24 21.68
C VAL A 5 49.29 -14.25 21.59
N TYR A 6 49.26 -15.25 22.47
CA TYR A 6 48.17 -16.22 22.52
C TYR A 6 46.87 -15.61 23.05
N GLU A 7 46.94 -14.77 24.09
CA GLU A 7 45.75 -14.08 24.60
C GLU A 7 45.19 -13.04 23.62
N ALA A 8 46.07 -12.32 22.92
CA ALA A 8 45.67 -11.36 21.90
C ALA A 8 44.96 -12.03 20.71
N THR A 9 45.47 -13.18 20.24
CA THR A 9 44.83 -13.93 19.16
C THR A 9 43.49 -14.53 19.58
N LEU A 10 43.38 -15.07 20.80
CA LEU A 10 42.13 -15.61 21.34
C LEU A 10 41.03 -14.53 21.45
N THR A 11 41.41 -13.31 21.86
CA THR A 11 40.48 -12.18 21.97
C THR A 11 40.01 -11.71 20.61
N ALA A 12 40.89 -11.67 19.60
CA ALA A 12 40.53 -11.35 18.23
C ALA A 12 39.54 -12.37 17.64
N TRP A 13 39.76 -13.68 17.87
CA TRP A 13 38.85 -14.73 17.42
C TRP A 13 37.45 -14.64 18.03
N LYS A 14 37.35 -14.27 19.32
CA LYS A 14 36.07 -14.00 19.97
C LYS A 14 35.33 -12.84 19.31
N GLY A 15 36.02 -11.74 19.01
CA GLY A 15 35.44 -10.60 18.30
C GLY A 15 34.90 -10.96 16.91
N ILE A 16 35.67 -11.73 16.14
CA ILE A 16 35.24 -12.22 14.82
C ILE A 16 34.01 -13.13 14.94
N ALA A 17 33.98 -14.01 15.95
CA ALA A 17 32.83 -14.88 16.18
C ALA A 17 31.55 -14.10 16.49
N PHE A 18 31.62 -13.03 17.29
CA PHE A 18 30.46 -12.16 17.55
C PHE A 18 29.99 -11.40 16.32
N LEU A 19 30.91 -10.92 15.48
CA LEU A 19 30.55 -10.27 14.21
C LEU A 19 29.85 -11.25 13.27
N LEU A 20 30.35 -12.48 13.15
CA LEU A 20 29.71 -13.52 12.32
C LEU A 20 28.34 -13.94 12.86
N ALA A 21 28.17 -14.04 14.18
CA ALA A 21 26.87 -14.34 14.77
C ALA A 21 25.85 -13.21 14.54
N GLY A 22 26.29 -11.95 14.61
CA GLY A 22 25.47 -10.78 14.33
C GLY A 22 25.03 -10.71 12.87
N THR A 23 25.96 -10.91 11.92
CA THR A 23 25.62 -10.91 10.48
C THR A 23 24.71 -12.08 10.12
N LEU A 24 24.92 -13.26 10.69
CA LEU A 24 24.04 -14.41 10.48
C LEU A 24 22.62 -14.13 10.99
N SER A 25 22.49 -13.54 12.18
CA SER A 25 21.18 -13.17 12.74
C SER A 25 20.45 -12.15 11.86
N PHE A 26 21.17 -11.16 11.34
CA PHE A 26 20.61 -10.16 10.43
C PHE A 26 20.15 -10.76 9.10
N ILE A 27 20.94 -11.68 8.52
CA ILE A 27 20.58 -12.38 7.28
C ILE A 27 19.33 -13.23 7.49
N ILE A 28 19.24 -13.98 8.59
CA ILE A 28 18.08 -14.80 8.92
C ILE A 28 16.83 -13.92 9.06
N LEU A 29 16.92 -12.81 9.80
CA LEU A 29 15.82 -11.86 9.94
C LEU A 29 15.37 -11.32 8.57
N PHE A 30 16.32 -10.95 7.72
CA PHE A 30 16.03 -10.43 6.39
C PHE A 30 15.32 -11.46 5.49
N ILE A 31 15.74 -12.73 5.55
CA ILE A 31 15.10 -13.82 4.82
C ILE A 31 13.68 -14.06 5.34
N VAL A 32 13.48 -14.08 6.66
CA VAL A 32 12.14 -14.24 7.27
C VAL A 32 11.21 -13.10 6.86
N LEU A 33 11.68 -11.85 6.90
CA LEU A 33 10.90 -10.69 6.46
C LEU A 33 10.55 -10.77 4.96
N ARG A 34 11.48 -11.21 4.11
CA ARG A 34 11.22 -11.41 2.68
C ARG A 34 10.19 -12.51 2.44
N PHE A 35 10.27 -13.62 3.15
CA PHE A 35 9.28 -14.71 3.06
C PHE A 35 7.91 -14.28 3.57
N ALA A 36 7.84 -13.56 4.70
CA ALA A 36 6.60 -13.01 5.22
C ALA A 36 5.95 -12.03 4.23
N ALA A 37 6.75 -11.14 3.63
CA ALA A 37 6.28 -10.23 2.59
C ALA A 37 5.82 -10.95 1.31
N HIS A 38 6.44 -12.08 0.96
CA HIS A 38 6.01 -12.90 -0.18
C HIS A 38 4.69 -13.60 0.10
N LYS A 39 4.52 -14.19 1.30
CA LYS A 39 3.23 -14.77 1.70
C LYS A 39 2.11 -13.73 1.74
N CYS A 40 2.42 -12.50 2.16
CA CYS A 40 1.48 -11.38 2.08
C CYS A 40 1.08 -11.00 0.64
N LYS A 41 1.84 -11.42 -0.37
CA LYS A 41 1.48 -11.25 -1.80
C LYS A 41 0.73 -12.44 -2.39
N ASP A 42 0.82 -13.61 -1.77
CA ASP A 42 0.24 -14.86 -2.29
C ASP A 42 -1.15 -15.17 -1.71
N ASP A 43 -1.59 -14.44 -0.69
CA ASP A 43 -3.00 -14.40 -0.30
C ASP A 43 -3.79 -13.63 -1.38
N GLU A 44 -4.24 -14.42 -2.36
CA GLU A 44 -5.39 -14.22 -3.23
C GLU A 44 -5.28 -13.23 -4.40
N ALA A 45 -5.00 -13.78 -5.58
CA ALA A 45 -5.61 -13.34 -6.83
C ALA A 45 -7.09 -13.79 -6.90
N VAL A 46 -7.85 -13.57 -5.83
CA VAL A 46 -9.30 -13.42 -5.95
C VAL A 46 -9.48 -12.07 -6.61
N VAL A 47 -10.28 -12.00 -7.68
CA VAL A 47 -10.68 -10.71 -8.24
C VAL A 47 -11.54 -10.05 -7.18
N ASP A 48 -10.89 -9.31 -6.30
CA ASP A 48 -11.53 -8.56 -5.24
C ASP A 48 -12.26 -7.40 -5.90
N THR A 49 -13.52 -7.65 -6.26
CA THR A 49 -14.39 -6.64 -6.84
C THR A 49 -14.78 -5.59 -5.80
N GLU A 50 -14.50 -5.80 -4.52
CA GLU A 50 -14.94 -4.95 -3.43
C GLU A 50 -13.87 -3.96 -2.96
N HIS A 51 -12.60 -4.12 -3.36
CA HIS A 51 -11.52 -3.21 -2.96
C HIS A 51 -10.80 -2.56 -4.15
N TRP A 52 -10.16 -1.41 -3.89
CA TRP A 52 -9.28 -0.76 -4.84
C TRP A 52 -7.83 -1.14 -4.57
N GLY A 53 -7.22 -1.87 -5.51
CA GLY A 53 -5.79 -2.19 -5.45
C GLY A 53 -4.87 -1.07 -5.97
N SER A 54 -5.40 -0.15 -6.79
CA SER A 54 -4.65 0.97 -7.38
C SER A 54 -5.60 2.04 -7.91
N PHE A 55 -5.07 3.09 -8.57
CA PHE A 55 -5.89 4.06 -9.27
C PHE A 55 -6.70 3.37 -10.38
N GLU A 56 -8.02 3.51 -10.31
CA GLU A 56 -8.96 2.94 -11.26
C GLU A 56 -9.68 4.06 -12.00
N GLU A 57 -9.91 3.87 -13.30
CA GLU A 57 -10.70 4.78 -14.10
C GLU A 57 -12.19 4.64 -13.74
N LEU A 58 -12.87 5.76 -13.54
CA LEU A 58 -14.29 5.79 -13.20
C LEU A 58 -15.07 6.50 -14.32
N GLU A 59 -16.24 5.95 -14.64
CA GLU A 59 -17.15 6.52 -15.62
C GLU A 59 -18.09 7.53 -14.92
N ILE A 60 -18.21 8.73 -15.49
CA ILE A 60 -19.20 9.71 -15.05
C ILE A 60 -20.55 9.35 -15.68
N ILE A 61 -21.46 8.80 -14.88
CA ILE A 61 -22.79 8.39 -15.35
C ILE A 61 -23.82 9.53 -15.28
N LYS A 62 -23.58 10.53 -14.43
CA LYS A 62 -24.47 11.69 -14.29
C LYS A 62 -23.72 12.88 -13.72
N ILE A 63 -24.02 14.06 -14.26
CA ILE A 63 -23.62 15.35 -13.70
C ILE A 63 -24.90 16.04 -13.24
N ILE A 64 -24.90 16.52 -11.99
CA ILE A 64 -26.01 17.25 -11.37
C ILE A 64 -25.50 18.65 -11.04
N GLU A 65 -26.18 19.67 -11.54
CA GLU A 65 -25.89 21.05 -11.17
C GLU A 65 -26.66 21.38 -9.89
N GLU A 66 -25.96 21.51 -8.77
CA GLU A 66 -26.57 21.84 -7.48
C GLU A 66 -26.79 23.35 -7.37
N THR A 67 -25.78 24.11 -7.81
CA THR A 67 -25.78 25.59 -7.88
C THR A 67 -24.91 26.04 -9.04
N ASP A 68 -24.89 27.35 -9.31
CA ASP A 68 -24.05 27.96 -10.36
C ASP A 68 -22.55 27.67 -10.21
N THR A 69 -22.08 27.28 -9.02
CA THR A 69 -20.65 27.02 -8.73
C THR A 69 -20.36 25.60 -8.26
N ILE A 70 -21.39 24.78 -8.00
CA ILE A 70 -21.23 23.43 -7.43
C ILE A 70 -21.92 22.42 -8.33
N LYS A 71 -21.16 21.38 -8.71
CA LYS A 71 -21.65 20.24 -9.47
C LYS A 71 -21.37 18.94 -8.72
N SER A 72 -22.35 18.06 -8.69
CA SER A 72 -22.22 16.70 -8.17
C SER A 72 -22.02 15.72 -9.33
N PHE A 73 -21.08 14.80 -9.17
CA PHE A 73 -20.78 13.76 -10.16
C PHE A 73 -21.17 12.40 -9.60
N ARG A 74 -22.00 11.66 -10.31
CA ARG A 74 -22.22 10.24 -10.04
C ARG A 74 -21.22 9.43 -10.84
N LEU A 75 -20.46 8.59 -10.14
CA LEU A 75 -19.38 7.78 -10.68
C LEU A 75 -19.76 6.31 -10.63
N LYS A 76 -19.39 5.55 -11.66
CA LYS A 76 -19.52 4.10 -11.72
C LYS A 76 -18.16 3.49 -12.09
N ARG A 77 -17.85 2.31 -11.54
CA ARG A 77 -16.70 1.52 -12.01
C ARG A 77 -17.03 0.82 -13.34
N PRO A 78 -16.04 0.65 -14.23
CA PRO A 78 -16.22 -0.08 -15.48
C PRO A 78 -16.53 -1.56 -15.23
N GLU A 79 -17.07 -2.24 -16.25
CA GLU A 79 -17.28 -3.70 -16.28
C GLU A 79 -18.14 -4.26 -15.13
N ASN A 80 -19.17 -3.51 -14.70
CA ASN A 80 -20.12 -3.92 -13.64
C ASN A 80 -19.48 -4.20 -12.26
N LYS A 81 -18.29 -3.68 -12.00
CA LYS A 81 -17.71 -3.73 -10.64
C LYS A 81 -18.53 -2.87 -9.68
N THR A 82 -18.74 -3.37 -8.47
CA THR A 82 -19.40 -2.64 -7.40
C THR A 82 -18.44 -1.61 -6.80
N MET A 83 -18.99 -0.48 -6.33
CA MET A 83 -18.17 0.48 -5.59
C MET A 83 -17.84 -0.10 -4.21
N PRO A 84 -16.58 -0.01 -3.73
CA PRO A 84 -16.23 -0.41 -2.36
C PRO A 84 -17.14 0.27 -1.33
N ALA A 85 -17.47 -0.45 -0.27
CA ALA A 85 -18.16 0.15 0.88
C ALA A 85 -17.26 1.22 1.51
N PHE A 86 -17.87 2.30 1.98
CA PHE A 86 -17.17 3.41 2.61
C PHE A 86 -17.92 3.87 3.85
N TYR A 87 -17.21 4.51 4.78
CA TYR A 87 -17.80 5.12 5.96
C TYR A 87 -18.12 6.59 5.70
N ALA A 88 -19.17 7.10 6.37
CA ALA A 88 -19.52 8.50 6.30
C ALA A 88 -18.33 9.39 6.73
N GLY A 89 -18.05 10.43 5.95
CA GLY A 89 -16.91 11.33 6.16
C GLY A 89 -15.63 10.93 5.42
N GLN A 90 -15.58 9.77 4.76
CA GLN A 90 -14.49 9.43 3.85
C GLN A 90 -14.54 10.22 2.53
N PHE A 91 -13.41 10.24 1.83
CA PHE A 91 -13.23 10.99 0.59
C PHE A 91 -12.53 10.14 -0.48
N LEU A 92 -12.74 10.50 -1.74
CA LEU A 92 -12.02 9.96 -2.89
C LEU A 92 -10.92 10.93 -3.31
N SER A 93 -9.76 10.38 -3.70
CA SER A 93 -8.72 11.15 -4.37
C SER A 93 -8.86 10.97 -5.89
N VAL A 94 -9.19 12.06 -6.57
CA VAL A 94 -9.42 12.10 -8.01
C VAL A 94 -8.18 12.69 -8.68
N GLN A 95 -7.67 11.98 -9.68
CA GLN A 95 -6.67 12.51 -10.60
C GLN A 95 -7.39 13.25 -11.74
N ILE A 96 -7.04 14.51 -11.93
CA ILE A 96 -7.61 15.39 -12.95
C ILE A 96 -6.47 15.87 -13.85
N GLY A 97 -6.66 15.76 -15.17
CA GLY A 97 -5.73 16.28 -16.17
C GLY A 97 -5.18 15.20 -17.11
N ASN A 98 -4.51 15.65 -18.18
CA ASN A 98 -3.81 14.79 -19.13
C ASN A 98 -2.40 14.44 -18.64
N SER A 99 -1.73 13.53 -19.36
CA SER A 99 -0.45 12.90 -19.00
C SER A 99 0.65 13.84 -18.48
N GLU A 100 0.66 15.11 -18.89
CA GLU A 100 1.70 16.08 -18.55
C GLU A 100 1.41 16.91 -17.29
N ASP A 101 0.14 17.13 -16.93
CA ASP A 101 -0.29 17.95 -15.79
C ASP A 101 -1.32 17.21 -14.93
N LYS A 102 -0.86 16.18 -14.21
CA LYS A 102 -1.70 15.38 -13.31
C LYS A 102 -1.87 16.09 -11.98
N VAL A 103 -3.10 16.50 -11.68
CA VAL A 103 -3.45 17.14 -10.41
C VAL A 103 -4.31 16.19 -9.58
N PHE A 104 -3.93 15.98 -8.33
CA PHE A 104 -4.73 15.18 -7.39
C PHE A 104 -5.55 16.10 -6.49
N ARG A 105 -6.84 15.80 -6.35
CA ARG A 105 -7.76 16.52 -5.47
C ARG A 105 -8.63 15.53 -4.72
N SER A 106 -8.92 15.85 -3.46
CA SER A 106 -9.74 15.02 -2.59
C SER A 106 -11.15 15.60 -2.51
N TYR A 107 -12.16 14.75 -2.68
CA TYR A 107 -13.57 15.11 -2.62
C TYR A 107 -14.31 14.16 -1.69
N SER A 108 -15.06 14.70 -0.73
CA SER A 108 -15.87 13.90 0.19
C SER A 108 -16.96 13.12 -0.55
N ILE A 109 -17.19 11.89 -0.14
CA ILE A 109 -18.26 11.08 -0.71
C ILE A 109 -19.59 11.57 -0.12
N SER A 110 -20.46 12.07 -0.99
CA SER A 110 -21.72 12.69 -0.59
C SER A 110 -22.93 11.75 -0.74
N SER A 111 -22.73 10.53 -1.22
CA SER A 111 -23.78 9.51 -1.34
C SER A 111 -23.90 8.64 -0.07
N SER A 112 -24.94 7.81 -0.02
CA SER A 112 -25.09 6.79 1.02
C SER A 112 -23.93 5.79 0.96
N ALA A 113 -23.41 5.44 2.15
CA ALA A 113 -22.42 4.39 2.38
C ALA A 113 -22.92 2.98 2.00
N ILE A 114 -24.25 2.81 1.97
CA ILE A 114 -24.91 1.56 1.63
C ILE A 114 -25.40 1.70 0.19
N ASN A 115 -24.84 0.89 -0.72
CA ASN A 115 -25.43 0.65 -2.04
C ASN A 115 -26.76 -0.08 -1.83
N LEU A 116 -27.83 0.67 -1.62
CA LEU A 116 -29.19 0.14 -1.74
C LEU A 116 -29.53 0.24 -3.23
N ASP A 117 -29.60 -0.92 -3.88
CA ASP A 117 -30.06 -1.11 -5.26
C ASP A 117 -31.40 -0.42 -5.55
#